data_AF-E2C1B9-F1
#
_entry.id   AF-E2C1B9-F1
#
_cell.length_a   1.000
_cell.length_b   1.000
_cell.length_c   1.000
_cell.angle_alpha   90.00
_cell.angle_beta   90.00
_cell.angle_gamma   90.00
#
_symmetry.space_group_name_H-M   'P 1'
#
loop_
_entity.id
_entity.type
_entity.pdbx_description
1 polymer ?
#
loop_
_entity_poly.entity_id
_entity_poly.type
_entity_poly.pdbx_seq_one_letter_code
_entity_poly.pdbx_strand_id
1 'polypeptide(L)' 'KKHQERSDTTKNIQFVQQVQEIVDESPSKSMRAIARDLNVSESITRGLVREGLRYTSYVMR' A
#
# COMPACT_ATOMS: atom_id res chain seq x y z
N LYS A 1 28.81 -9.91 7.48
CA LYS A 1 27.48 -9.95 6.81
C LYS A 1 27.16 -8.53 6.36
N LYS A 2 27.24 -8.21 5.05
CA LYS A 2 26.76 -6.91 4.55
C LYS A 2 25.23 -6.98 4.50
N HIS A 3 24.56 -6.23 5.38
CA HIS A 3 23.14 -5.98 5.24
C HIS A 3 23.00 -5.10 4.00
N GLN A 4 22.61 -5.69 2.88
CA GLN A 4 22.31 -4.94 1.67
C GLN A 4 21.08 -4.11 2.01
N GLU A 5 21.22 -2.79 2.07
CA GLU A 5 20.06 -1.91 2.19
C GLU A 5 19.11 -2.25 1.05
N ARG A 6 17.94 -2.78 1.42
CA ARG A 6 16.90 -3.16 0.48
C ARG A 6 16.60 -1.94 -0.38
N SER A 7 16.96 -2.01 -1.65
CA SER A 7 16.60 -1.04 -2.69
C SER A 7 15.09 -1.08 -3.00
N ASP A 8 14.26 -1.45 -2.02
CA ASP A 8 12.81 -1.48 -2.06
C ASP A 8 12.20 -0.12 -1.69
N THR A 9 12.94 0.74 -1.00
CA THR A 9 12.41 2.01 -0.47
C THR A 9 11.91 2.94 -1.58
N THR A 10 12.58 2.99 -2.73
CA THR A 10 12.16 3.84 -3.86
C THR A 10 10.94 3.29 -4.58
N LYS A 11 10.85 1.96 -4.74
CA LYS A 11 9.63 1.29 -5.24
C LYS A 11 8.45 1.54 -4.30
N ASN A 12 8.71 1.58 -2.99
CA ASN A 12 7.68 1.79 -1.97
C ASN A 12 6.97 3.14 -2.15
N ILE A 13 7.70 4.25 -2.37
CA ILE A 13 7.07 5.59 -2.48
C ILE A 13 6.11 5.69 -3.68
N GLN A 14 6.54 5.24 -4.86
CA GLN A 14 5.68 5.25 -6.06
C GLN A 14 4.43 4.38 -5.84
N PHE A 15 4.61 3.23 -5.19
CA PHE A 15 3.51 2.32 -4.89
C PHE A 15 2.55 2.88 -3.85
N VAL A 16 3.06 3.59 -2.84
CA VAL A 16 2.26 4.31 -1.84
C VAL A 16 1.42 5.40 -2.50
N GLN A 17 1.99 6.15 -3.45
CA GLN A 17 1.25 7.17 -4.21
C GLN A 17 0.13 6.55 -5.06
N GLN A 18 0.38 5.44 -5.75
CA GLN A 18 -0.65 4.76 -6.53
C GLN A 18 -1.79 4.23 -5.66
N VAL A 19 -1.47 3.67 -4.48
CA VAL A 19 -2.50 3.23 -3.52
C VAL A 19 -3.30 4.43 -2.99
N GLN A 20 -2.64 5.56 -2.72
CA GLN A 20 -3.29 6.79 -2.28
C GLN A 20 -4.29 7.30 -3.32
N GLU A 21 -3.89 7.37 -4.60
CA GLU A 21 -4.76 7.82 -5.69
C GLU A 21 -6.01 6.93 -5.81
N ILE A 22 -5.86 5.61 -5.72
CA ILE A 22 -6.99 4.67 -5.80
C ILE A 22 -7.94 4.84 -4.60
N VAL A 23 -7.40 5.08 -3.40
CA VAL A 23 -8.18 5.31 -2.19
C VAL A 23 -8.90 6.65 -2.24
N ASP A 24 -8.25 7.71 -2.74
CA ASP A 24 -8.85 9.04 -2.90
C ASP A 24 -9.95 9.05 -3.96
N GLU A 25 -9.74 8.36 -5.08
CA GLU A 25 -10.74 8.20 -6.14
C GLU A 25 -11.93 7.35 -5.68
N SER A 26 -11.70 6.36 -4.82
CA SER A 26 -12.74 5.42 -4.39
C SER A 26 -12.50 4.91 -2.96
N PRO A 27 -12.87 5.69 -1.94
CA PRO A 27 -12.66 5.32 -0.52
C PRO A 27 -13.55 4.16 -0.05
N SER A 28 -14.44 3.66 -0.91
CA SER A 28 -15.26 2.47 -0.67
C SER A 28 -14.64 1.19 -1.23
N LYS A 29 -13.53 1.26 -2.00
CA LYS A 29 -12.83 0.06 -2.47
C LYS A 29 -12.19 -0.66 -1.29
N SER A 30 -12.46 -1.95 -1.18
CA SER A 30 -11.82 -2.82 -0.19
C SER A 30 -10.32 -2.97 -0.48
N MET A 31 -9.52 -3.23 0.56
CA MET A 31 -8.09 -3.51 0.41
C MET A 31 -7.81 -4.65 -0.56
N ARG A 32 -8.67 -5.67 -0.57
CA ARG A 32 -8.57 -6.82 -1.47
C ARG A 32 -8.81 -6.45 -2.94
N ALA A 33 -9.71 -5.51 -3.21
CA ALA A 33 -9.94 -4.99 -4.57
C ALA A 33 -8.72 -4.19 -5.05
N ILE A 34 -8.19 -3.31 -4.20
CA ILE A 34 -6.98 -2.52 -4.49
C ILE A 34 -5.77 -3.43 -4.74
N ALA A 35 -5.63 -4.50 -3.94
CA ALA A 35 -4.58 -5.49 -4.10
C ALA A 35 -4.68 -6.23 -5.45
N ARG A 36 -5.90 -6.55 -5.91
CA ARG A 36 -6.13 -7.13 -7.25
C ARG A 36 -5.80 -6.15 -8.36
N ASP A 37 -6.24 -4.90 -8.26
CA ASP A 37 -5.97 -3.85 -9.26
C ASP A 37 -4.46 -3.63 -9.41
N LEU A 38 -3.71 -3.70 -8.31
CA LEU A 38 -2.25 -3.53 -8.28
C LEU A 38 -1.46 -4.85 -8.45
N ASN A 39 -2.16 -5.98 -8.67
CA ASN A 39 -1.60 -7.33 -8.80
C ASN A 39 -0.59 -7.70 -7.69
N VAL A 40 -0.91 -7.31 -6.45
CA VAL A 40 -0.11 -7.58 -5.25
C VAL A 40 -0.93 -8.32 -4.20
N SER A 41 -0.24 -8.93 -3.23
CA SER A 41 -0.91 -9.55 -2.10
C SER A 41 -1.54 -8.49 -1.19
N GLU A 42 -2.70 -8.81 -0.63
CA GLU A 42 -3.41 -7.95 0.33
C GLU A 42 -2.53 -7.55 1.53
N SER A 43 -1.66 -8.44 2.01
CA SER A 43 -0.72 -8.16 3.10
C SER A 43 0.25 -7.03 2.77
N ILE A 44 0.71 -6.94 1.51
CA ILE A 44 1.60 -5.86 1.05
C ILE A 44 0.83 -4.54 1.01
N THR A 45 -0.36 -4.53 0.41
CA THR A 45 -1.24 -3.35 0.38
C THR A 45 -1.58 -2.88 1.80
N ARG A 46 -1.83 -3.80 2.73
CA ARG A 46 -2.11 -3.48 4.15
C ARG A 46 -0.90 -2.90 4.87
N GLY A 47 0.30 -3.43 4.61
CA GLY A 47 1.54 -2.85 5.12
C GLY A 47 1.76 -1.42 4.61
N LEU A 48 1.54 -1.20 3.30
CA LEU A 48 1.67 0.11 2.65
C LEU A 48 0.67 1.14 3.17
N VAL A 49 -0.60 0.78 3.33
CA VAL A 49 -1.60 1.71 3.87
C VAL A 49 -1.29 2.06 5.32
N ARG A 50 -0.79 1.11 6.12
CA ARG A 50 -0.46 1.32 7.52
C ARG A 50 0.82 2.14 7.71
N GLU A 51 1.89 1.80 7.00
CA GLU A 51 3.22 2.40 7.15
C GLU A 51 3.41 3.62 6.26
N GLY A 52 2.95 3.55 5.00
CA GLY A 52 3.09 4.59 4.00
C GLY A 52 2.05 5.70 4.11
N LEU A 53 0.76 5.35 4.21
CA LEU A 53 -0.33 6.35 4.24
C LEU A 53 -0.79 6.74 5.63
N ARG A 54 -0.52 5.90 6.64
CA ARG A 54 -0.98 6.09 8.03
C ARG A 54 -2.50 6.28 8.14
N TYR A 55 -3.28 5.75 7.20
CA TYR A 55 -4.74 5.77 7.34
C TYR A 55 -5.16 4.84 8.48
N THR A 56 -5.59 5.42 9.59
CA THR A 56 -6.11 4.68 10.75
C THR A 56 -7.53 4.15 10.50
N SER A 57 -8.31 4.79 9.63
CA SER A 57 -9.69 4.42 9.32
C SER A 57 -9.84 3.21 8.40
N TYR A 58 -8.90 3.01 7.47
CA TYR A 58 -8.93 1.89 6.51
C TYR A 58 -8.56 0.53 7.11
N VAL A 59 -8.02 0.52 8.34
CA VAL A 59 -7.58 -0.69 9.06
C VAL A 59 -8.75 -1.42 9.75
N MET A 60 -9.90 -0.76 9.92
CA MET A 60 -11.00 -1.18 10.80
C MET A 60 -12.31 -1.52 10.05
N ARG A 61 -12.31 -1.64 8.72
CA ARG A 61 -13.50 -1.96 7.92
C ARG A 61 -13.47 -3.39 7.38
#